data_AF-A0A821N1E1-F1
#
_entry.id   AF-A0A821N1E1-F1
#
_cell.length_a   1.000
_cell.length_b   1.000
_cell.length_c   1.000
_cell.angle_alpha   90.00
_cell.angle_beta   90.00
_cell.angle_gamma   90.00
#
_symmetry.space_group_name_H-M   'P 1'
#
loop_
_entity.id
_entity.type
_entity.pdbx_description
1 polymer ?
#
loop_
_entity_poly.entity_id
_entity_poly.type
_entity_poly.pdbx_seq_one_letter_code
_entity_poly.pdbx_strand_id
1 'polypeptide(L)'
;METKLDPKTKKRYQVKKIIHYPGPFDDHPFIVKNFSRLNYTTYFSEEWRESAFYNLKNGFRQAPTDYYLRQYWLSLYETMSYNKFSGNSNPKPCYLNKLLHYLSLDWLESFINIHHKTSDYPTFGIMKMNEMSHDYLERLFWIDYDLKTLFENLFQKKLLNNTILIFCGDHGHRQHRLRLTRIGSFEAKLPFFSMLVPESFKQQFPQVMKNLKHNEQSMENIYCQRECFIYHKV
;
A
#
# COMPACT_ATOMS: atom_id res chain seq x y z
N MET A 1 1.21 -12.73 36.12
CA MET A 1 -0.18 -13.20 35.94
C MET A 1 -1.08 -12.21 36.65
N GLU A 2 -2.17 -11.80 36.02
CA GLU A 2 -3.13 -10.85 36.58
C GLU A 2 -4.43 -11.59 36.86
N THR A 3 -4.96 -11.49 38.08
CA THR A 3 -6.24 -12.08 38.42
C THR A 3 -7.35 -11.14 37.99
N LYS A 4 -8.14 -11.53 36.98
CA LYS A 4 -9.31 -10.77 36.53
C LYS A 4 -10.59 -11.34 37.11
N LEU A 5 -11.54 -10.46 37.40
CA LEU A 5 -12.88 -10.82 37.86
C LEU A 5 -13.85 -10.67 36.68
N ASP A 6 -14.56 -11.74 36.35
CA ASP A 6 -15.68 -11.65 35.40
C ASP A 6 -16.79 -10.78 36.01
N PRO A 7 -17.19 -9.66 35.38
CA PRO A 7 -18.19 -8.76 35.94
C PRO A 7 -19.60 -9.38 35.97
N LYS A 8 -19.90 -10.36 35.12
CA LYS A 8 -21.20 -11.07 35.08
C LYS A 8 -21.22 -12.29 35.99
N THR A 9 -20.16 -13.10 35.98
CA THR A 9 -20.16 -14.38 36.73
C THR A 9 -19.44 -14.31 38.07
N LYS A 10 -18.75 -13.20 38.38
CA LYS A 10 -17.92 -13.00 39.58
C LYS A 10 -16.83 -14.07 39.77
N LYS A 11 -16.54 -14.88 38.75
CA LYS A 11 -15.45 -15.86 38.80
C LYS A 11 -14.12 -15.15 38.60
N ARG A 12 -13.13 -15.53 39.40
CA ARG A 12 -11.74 -15.08 39.26
C ARG A 12 -11.01 -16.03 38.32
N TYR A 13 -10.30 -15.47 37.35
CA TYR A 13 -9.46 -16.23 36.45
C TYR A 13 -8.07 -15.59 36.34
N GLN A 14 -7.05 -16.42 36.24
CA GLN A 14 -5.68 -15.98 36.08
C GLN A 14 -5.41 -15.73 34.60
N VAL A 15 -5.13 -14.48 34.26
CA VAL A 15 -4.68 -14.11 32.92
C VAL A 15 -3.16 -14.01 32.95
N LYS A 16 -2.48 -14.91 32.23
CA LYS A 16 -1.08 -14.67 31.89
C LYS A 16 -1.08 -13.53 30.86
N LYS A 17 -0.60 -12.36 31.25
CA LYS A 17 -0.32 -11.27 30.31
C LYS A 17 0.85 -11.72 29.44
N ILE A 18 0.55 -12.50 28.40
CA ILE A 18 1.52 -12.80 27.34
C ILE A 18 1.63 -11.50 26.57
N ILE A 19 2.63 -10.69 26.90
CA ILE A 19 3.03 -9.59 26.03
C ILE A 19 3.76 -10.25 24.87
N HIS A 20 3.00 -10.63 23.85
CA HIS A 20 3.58 -11.05 22.58
C HIS A 20 4.12 -9.79 21.92
N TYR A 21 5.43 -9.55 22.07
CA TYR A 21 6.11 -8.61 21.19
C TYR A 21 6.11 -9.26 19.80
N PRO A 22 5.35 -8.72 18.83
CA PRO A 22 5.36 -9.30 17.50
C PRO A 22 6.79 -9.28 16.99
N GLY A 23 7.35 -10.44 16.70
CA GLY A 23 8.60 -10.55 15.97
C GLY A 23 8.49 -9.81 14.62
N PRO A 24 9.60 -9.66 13.91
CA PRO A 24 9.55 -9.03 12.60
C PRO A 24 8.72 -9.89 11.63
N PHE A 25 8.33 -9.29 10.51
CA PHE A 25 7.41 -9.87 9.55
C PHE A 25 8.08 -10.89 8.60
N ASP A 26 9.37 -11.18 8.78
CA ASP A 26 10.18 -12.06 7.93
C ASP A 26 9.61 -13.47 7.75
N ASP A 27 8.83 -14.01 8.69
CA ASP A 27 8.25 -15.36 8.58
C ASP A 27 6.77 -15.37 8.16
N HIS A 28 6.15 -14.19 7.99
CA HIS A 28 4.72 -14.11 7.67
C HIS A 28 4.45 -14.44 6.18
N PRO A 29 3.34 -15.10 5.84
CA PRO A 29 3.05 -15.56 4.47
C PRO A 29 2.48 -14.43 3.59
N PHE A 30 3.32 -13.45 3.22
CA PHE A 30 2.92 -12.39 2.29
C PHE A 30 2.85 -12.88 0.85
N ILE A 31 1.90 -12.34 0.09
CA ILE A 31 1.71 -12.65 -1.33
C ILE A 31 3.00 -12.43 -2.16
N VAL A 32 3.78 -11.42 -1.80
CA VAL A 32 5.06 -11.09 -2.44
C VAL A 32 6.03 -12.28 -2.42
N LYS A 33 6.03 -13.09 -1.34
CA LYS A 33 6.88 -14.28 -1.22
C LYS A 33 6.47 -15.38 -2.19
N ASN A 34 5.18 -15.48 -2.54
CA ASN A 34 4.73 -16.44 -3.54
C ASN A 34 5.30 -16.07 -4.91
N PHE A 35 5.30 -14.78 -5.25
CA PHE A 35 5.90 -14.29 -6.49
C PHE A 35 7.42 -14.43 -6.52
N SER A 36 8.10 -14.12 -5.42
CA SER A 36 9.55 -14.33 -5.28
C SER A 36 9.93 -15.81 -5.51
N ARG A 37 9.17 -16.77 -4.96
CA ARG A 37 9.39 -18.23 -5.21
C ARG A 37 9.16 -18.66 -6.66
N LEU A 38 8.41 -17.87 -7.43
CA LEU A 38 8.18 -18.09 -8.86
C LEU A 38 9.15 -17.30 -9.74
N ASN A 39 10.27 -16.81 -9.17
CA ASN A 39 11.30 -16.01 -9.85
C ASN A 39 10.79 -14.69 -10.44
N TYR A 40 9.77 -14.08 -9.82
CA TYR A 40 9.37 -12.73 -10.16
C TYR A 40 10.36 -11.74 -9.54
N THR A 41 10.72 -10.70 -10.28
CA THR A 41 11.38 -9.54 -9.68
C THR A 41 10.35 -8.75 -8.89
N THR A 42 10.62 -8.56 -7.59
CA THR A 42 9.67 -8.00 -6.64
C THR A 42 10.01 -6.55 -6.27
N TYR A 43 8.98 -5.72 -6.13
CA TYR A 43 9.09 -4.31 -5.77
C TYR A 43 8.19 -3.97 -4.59
N PHE A 44 8.72 -3.26 -3.60
CA PHE A 44 7.94 -2.68 -2.51
C PHE A 44 8.43 -1.27 -2.18
N SER A 45 7.49 -0.32 -2.22
CA SER A 45 7.73 1.07 -1.85
C SER A 45 6.61 1.60 -0.96
N GLU A 46 6.98 2.21 0.15
CA GLU A 46 6.10 2.98 1.02
C GLU A 46 6.90 4.16 1.56
N GLU A 47 6.57 5.38 1.13
CA GLU A 47 7.40 6.54 1.45
C GLU A 47 7.27 7.01 2.90
N TRP A 48 6.28 6.54 3.65
CA TRP A 48 6.04 7.03 5.00
C TRP A 48 7.01 6.48 6.05
N ARG A 49 7.53 7.35 6.93
CA ARG A 49 8.46 6.93 8.00
C ARG A 49 7.81 5.91 8.94
N GLU A 50 6.56 6.15 9.31
CA GLU A 50 5.73 5.24 10.10
C GLU A 50 4.92 4.31 9.19
N SER A 51 5.64 3.71 8.25
CA SER A 51 5.16 2.71 7.29
C SER A 51 4.31 1.61 7.96
N ALA A 52 3.43 0.97 7.18
CA ALA A 52 2.50 -0.07 7.58
C ALA A 52 3.16 -1.22 8.39
N PHE A 53 4.44 -1.49 8.12
CA PHE A 53 5.21 -2.53 8.81
C PHE A 53 6.08 -2.02 9.96
N TYR A 54 6.28 -0.71 10.10
CA TYR A 54 7.18 -0.10 11.08
C TYR A 54 6.47 0.79 12.12
N ASN A 55 5.19 1.13 11.91
CA ASN A 55 4.40 1.83 12.93
C ASN A 55 4.08 0.88 14.10
N LEU A 56 4.74 1.11 15.24
CA LEU A 56 4.65 0.31 16.48
C LEU A 56 4.92 -1.19 16.26
N LYS A 57 5.73 -1.52 15.26
CA LYS A 57 6.02 -2.88 14.80
C LYS A 57 7.51 -3.01 14.48
N ASN A 58 7.97 -4.26 14.44
CA ASN A 58 9.39 -4.58 14.22
C ASN A 58 9.81 -4.65 12.74
N GLY A 59 8.92 -4.33 11.80
CA GLY A 59 9.27 -4.30 10.38
C GLY A 59 9.78 -5.64 9.86
N PHE A 60 10.77 -5.58 8.98
CA PHE A 60 11.48 -6.73 8.43
C PHE A 60 12.97 -6.66 8.81
N ARG A 61 13.59 -7.80 9.09
CA ARG A 61 15.05 -7.90 9.29
C ARG A 61 15.78 -7.97 7.95
N GLN A 62 15.23 -8.71 7.00
CA GLN A 62 15.73 -8.81 5.63
C GLN A 62 14.82 -8.03 4.69
N ALA A 63 15.36 -7.53 3.58
CA ALA A 63 14.55 -6.88 2.57
C ALA A 63 13.48 -7.87 2.06
N PRO A 64 12.17 -7.53 2.15
CA PRO A 64 11.10 -8.45 1.75
C PRO A 64 10.91 -8.54 0.22
N THR A 65 11.63 -7.69 -0.54
CA THR A 65 11.60 -7.58 -2.00
C THR A 65 12.97 -7.28 -2.57
N ASP A 66 13.17 -7.57 -3.85
CA ASP A 66 14.41 -7.25 -4.59
C ASP A 66 14.63 -5.74 -4.66
N TYR A 67 13.57 -5.00 -5.00
CA TYR A 67 13.54 -3.53 -4.96
C TYR A 67 12.77 -3.07 -3.73
N TYR A 68 13.47 -2.84 -2.63
CA TYR A 68 12.89 -2.39 -1.36
C TYR A 68 13.32 -0.95 -1.07
N LEU A 69 12.42 0.03 -1.28
CA LEU A 69 12.77 1.45 -1.22
C LEU A 69 12.81 2.05 0.20
N ARG A 70 12.68 1.23 1.25
CA ARG A 70 12.58 1.74 2.63
C ARG A 70 13.79 2.57 3.05
N GLN A 71 15.01 2.10 2.78
CA GLN A 71 16.23 2.81 3.13
C GLN A 71 16.36 4.12 2.36
N TYR A 72 15.95 4.13 1.09
CA TYR A 72 15.88 5.35 0.28
C TYR A 72 14.94 6.37 0.91
N TRP A 73 13.72 5.98 1.29
CA TRP A 73 12.79 6.91 1.93
C TRP A 73 13.30 7.41 3.27
N LEU A 74 13.86 6.52 4.10
CA LEU A 74 14.44 6.89 5.40
C LEU A 74 15.55 7.95 5.29
N SER A 75 16.40 7.87 4.27
CA SER A 75 17.46 8.86 4.09
C SER A 75 16.90 10.25 3.78
N LEU A 76 15.75 10.34 3.09
CA LEU A 76 15.08 11.62 2.84
C LEU A 76 14.58 12.26 4.15
N TYR A 77 14.05 11.46 5.10
CA TYR A 77 13.62 11.94 6.43
C TYR A 77 14.77 12.48 7.29
N GLU A 78 16.01 12.07 7.04
CA GLU A 78 17.18 12.56 7.78
C GLU A 78 17.69 13.91 7.26
N THR A 79 17.19 14.37 6.12
CA THR A 79 17.56 15.66 5.55
C THR A 79 16.86 16.84 6.21
N MET A 80 17.39 18.05 6.02
CA MET A 80 16.80 19.29 6.54
C MET A 80 15.38 19.58 6.03
N SER A 81 14.93 18.89 4.97
CA SER A 81 13.58 19.05 4.43
C SER A 81 12.49 18.44 5.32
N TYR A 82 12.85 17.59 6.30
CA TYR A 82 11.92 16.92 7.20
C TYR A 82 12.04 17.39 8.64
N ASN A 83 10.88 17.60 9.28
CA ASN A 83 10.84 17.84 10.72
C ASN A 83 11.12 16.52 11.46
N LYS A 84 12.26 16.44 12.16
CA LYS A 84 12.69 15.25 12.91
C LYS A 84 11.72 14.84 14.03
N PHE A 85 10.79 15.73 14.42
CA PHE A 85 9.93 15.56 15.59
C PHE A 85 8.43 15.45 15.28
N SER A 86 7.99 15.42 14.01
CA SER A 86 6.57 15.20 13.72
C SER A 86 6.22 13.72 13.80
N GLY A 87 5.33 13.35 14.73
CA GLY A 87 4.69 12.02 14.80
C GLY A 87 3.52 11.83 13.82
N ASN A 88 3.39 12.71 12.82
CA ASN A 88 2.33 12.79 11.83
C ASN A 88 2.94 12.91 10.42
N SER A 89 2.14 12.86 9.35
CA SER A 89 2.58 13.18 7.97
C SER A 89 3.39 14.48 7.94
N ASN A 90 4.38 14.55 7.05
CA ASN A 90 5.21 15.74 6.97
C ASN A 90 4.33 16.96 6.64
N PRO A 91 4.35 18.03 7.45
CA PRO A 91 3.64 19.27 7.14
C PRO A 91 4.01 19.85 5.77
N LYS A 92 5.22 19.58 5.28
CA LYS A 92 5.71 19.91 3.95
C LYS A 92 6.19 18.64 3.24
N PRO A 93 5.34 17.91 2.49
CA PRO A 93 5.67 16.61 1.90
C PRO A 93 6.60 16.76 0.69
N CYS A 94 7.74 17.43 0.87
CA CYS A 94 8.72 17.70 -0.15
C CYS A 94 10.09 17.18 0.27
N TYR A 95 10.88 16.85 -0.74
CA TYR A 95 12.31 16.69 -0.64
C TYR A 95 12.94 17.80 -1.47
N LEU A 96 13.70 18.69 -0.83
CA LEU A 96 14.18 19.93 -1.45
C LEU A 96 13.01 20.71 -2.10
N ASN A 97 13.02 20.85 -3.42
CA ASN A 97 12.02 21.57 -4.22
C ASN A 97 11.02 20.65 -4.91
N LYS A 98 10.99 19.34 -4.61
CA LYS A 98 10.12 18.36 -5.27
C LYS A 98 9.17 17.72 -4.26
N LEU A 99 7.89 17.61 -4.60
CA LEU A 99 6.92 16.86 -3.79
C LEU A 99 7.27 15.36 -3.79
N LEU A 100 7.09 14.69 -2.65
CA LEU A 100 7.49 13.30 -2.48
C LEU A 100 6.80 12.35 -3.47
N HIS A 101 5.53 12.57 -3.78
CA HIS A 101 4.79 11.67 -4.65
C HIS A 101 5.42 11.60 -6.04
N TYR A 102 5.99 12.69 -6.56
CA TYR A 102 6.72 12.62 -7.83
C TYR A 102 7.89 11.64 -7.78
N LEU A 103 8.61 11.56 -6.65
CA LEU A 103 9.66 10.56 -6.47
C LEU A 103 9.07 9.14 -6.45
N SER A 104 7.92 8.93 -5.80
CA SER A 104 7.26 7.61 -5.77
C SER A 104 6.80 7.19 -7.17
N LEU A 105 6.17 8.10 -7.92
CA LEU A 105 5.71 7.85 -9.28
C LEU A 105 6.88 7.62 -10.25
N ASP A 106 7.98 8.38 -10.15
CA ASP A 106 9.17 8.19 -10.96
C ASP A 106 9.83 6.82 -10.73
N TRP A 107 9.92 6.38 -9.48
CA TRP A 107 10.43 5.05 -9.14
C TRP A 107 9.57 3.94 -9.72
N LEU A 108 8.23 4.08 -9.62
CA LEU A 108 7.29 3.12 -10.18
C LEU A 108 7.40 3.07 -11.71
N GLU A 109 7.36 4.22 -12.38
CA GLU A 109 7.48 4.29 -13.84
C GLU A 109 8.81 3.70 -14.34
N SER A 110 9.92 4.03 -13.66
CA SER A 110 11.24 3.49 -13.98
C SER A 110 11.29 1.97 -13.81
N PHE A 111 10.76 1.44 -12.70
CA PHE A 111 10.67 -0.01 -12.47
C PHE A 111 9.86 -0.71 -13.58
N ILE A 112 8.66 -0.21 -13.88
CA ILE A 112 7.82 -0.78 -14.94
C ILE A 112 8.54 -0.72 -16.29
N ASN A 113 9.15 0.42 -16.64
CA ASN A 113 9.80 0.62 -17.95
C ASN A 113 11.05 -0.26 -18.14
N ILE A 114 11.89 -0.40 -17.11
CA ILE A 114 13.08 -1.26 -17.15
C ILE A 114 12.66 -2.72 -17.37
N HIS A 115 11.74 -3.21 -16.53
CA HIS A 115 11.32 -4.61 -16.56
C HIS A 115 10.33 -4.93 -17.67
N HIS A 116 9.68 -3.96 -18.28
CA HIS A 116 8.91 -4.18 -19.51
C HIS A 116 9.83 -4.60 -20.65
N LYS A 117 10.97 -3.91 -20.80
CA LYS A 117 11.96 -4.13 -21.87
C LYS A 117 12.77 -5.40 -21.69
N THR A 118 13.04 -5.80 -20.44
CA THR A 118 13.76 -7.04 -20.10
C THR A 118 12.76 -8.12 -19.72
N SER A 119 12.12 -8.73 -20.71
CA SER A 119 11.01 -9.69 -20.48
C SER A 119 11.42 -11.02 -19.85
N ASP A 120 12.70 -11.24 -19.58
CA ASP A 120 13.22 -12.53 -19.09
C ASP A 120 12.67 -12.92 -17.72
N TYR A 121 12.22 -11.95 -16.92
CA TYR A 121 11.64 -12.18 -15.60
C TYR A 121 10.32 -11.41 -15.42
N PRO A 122 9.24 -12.08 -15.01
CA PRO A 122 7.99 -11.40 -14.69
C PRO A 122 8.16 -10.58 -13.40
N THR A 123 7.27 -9.62 -13.15
CA THR A 123 7.42 -8.69 -12.03
C THR A 123 6.16 -8.54 -11.20
N PHE A 124 6.36 -8.36 -9.90
CA PHE A 124 5.30 -8.14 -8.92
C PHE A 124 5.66 -6.94 -8.04
N GLY A 125 4.78 -5.96 -7.96
CA GLY A 125 5.08 -4.71 -7.27
C GLY A 125 3.96 -4.27 -6.34
N ILE A 126 4.34 -3.73 -5.19
CA ILE A 126 3.44 -2.96 -4.33
C ILE A 126 4.02 -1.56 -4.09
N MET A 127 3.27 -0.54 -4.48
CA MET A 127 3.53 0.84 -4.07
C MET A 127 2.43 1.25 -3.10
N LYS A 128 2.78 1.92 -2.00
CA LYS A 128 1.83 2.47 -1.05
C LYS A 128 2.19 3.93 -0.82
N MET A 129 1.23 4.81 -1.05
CA MET A 129 1.41 6.25 -0.87
C MET A 129 0.58 6.71 0.31
N ASN A 130 1.17 7.41 1.28
CA ASN A 130 0.53 7.90 2.49
C ASN A 130 0.76 9.39 2.73
N GLU A 131 1.87 9.96 2.29
CA GLU A 131 2.18 11.37 2.60
C GLU A 131 1.19 12.36 1.96
N MET A 132 0.52 11.92 0.89
CA MET A 132 -0.49 12.70 0.17
C MET A 132 -1.92 12.40 0.58
N SER A 133 -2.19 11.34 1.36
CA SER A 133 -3.55 10.88 1.66
C SER A 133 -3.88 10.75 3.14
N HIS A 134 -2.87 10.52 4.00
CA HIS A 134 -3.11 10.12 5.38
C HIS A 134 -3.71 11.26 6.21
N ASP A 135 -2.99 12.36 6.39
CA ASP A 135 -3.43 13.46 7.28
C ASP A 135 -4.24 14.54 6.57
N TYR A 136 -3.86 14.93 5.35
CA TYR A 136 -4.41 16.11 4.70
C TYR A 136 -5.21 15.74 3.46
N LEU A 137 -6.55 15.77 3.58
CA LEU A 137 -7.45 15.42 2.48
C LEU A 137 -7.19 16.28 1.23
N GLU A 138 -6.87 17.56 1.42
CA GLU A 138 -6.63 18.52 0.35
C GLU A 138 -5.41 18.19 -0.52
N ARG A 139 -4.48 17.37 -0.03
CA ARG A 139 -3.32 16.93 -0.82
C ARG A 139 -3.70 15.96 -1.93
N LEU A 140 -4.85 15.31 -1.83
CA LEU A 140 -5.37 14.48 -2.91
C LEU A 140 -5.62 15.31 -4.18
N PHE A 141 -5.98 16.59 -4.05
CA PHE A 141 -6.11 17.48 -5.22
C PHE A 141 -4.77 17.75 -5.91
N TRP A 142 -3.64 17.65 -5.20
CA TRP A 142 -2.32 17.88 -5.79
C TRP A 142 -1.87 16.70 -6.64
N ILE A 143 -2.22 15.48 -6.24
CA ILE A 143 -1.76 14.25 -6.90
C ILE A 143 -2.70 13.76 -8.01
N ASP A 144 -3.97 14.20 -8.04
CA ASP A 144 -4.98 13.73 -8.98
C ASP A 144 -4.54 13.84 -10.45
N TYR A 145 -4.08 15.04 -10.86
CA TYR A 145 -3.61 15.28 -12.21
C TYR A 145 -2.35 14.45 -12.53
N ASP A 146 -1.43 14.31 -11.57
CA ASP A 146 -0.18 13.58 -11.77
C ASP A 146 -0.43 12.06 -11.92
N LEU A 147 -1.40 11.50 -11.20
CA LEU A 147 -1.83 10.10 -11.38
C LEU A 147 -2.44 9.89 -12.76
N LYS A 148 -3.29 10.82 -13.22
CA LYS A 148 -3.83 10.79 -14.58
C LYS A 148 -2.70 10.77 -15.59
N THR A 149 -1.73 11.67 -15.48
CA THR A 149 -0.56 11.73 -16.37
C THR A 149 0.25 10.44 -16.34
N LEU A 150 0.50 9.86 -15.14
CA LEU A 150 1.18 8.57 -15.03
C LEU A 150 0.42 7.47 -15.80
N PHE A 151 -0.88 7.32 -15.57
CA PHE A 151 -1.66 6.27 -16.23
C PHE A 151 -1.75 6.46 -17.75
N GLU A 152 -1.90 7.70 -18.23
CA GLU A 152 -1.85 8.02 -19.66
C GLU A 152 -0.49 7.64 -20.26
N ASN A 153 0.61 7.96 -19.58
CA ASN A 153 1.96 7.60 -20.02
C ASN A 153 2.15 6.07 -20.07
N LEU A 154 1.72 5.35 -19.03
CA LEU A 154 1.81 3.88 -18.99
C LEU A 154 0.98 3.23 -20.12
N PHE A 155 -0.19 3.79 -20.43
CA PHE A 155 -1.04 3.32 -21.52
C PHE A 155 -0.45 3.61 -22.90
N GLN A 156 -0.02 4.86 -23.16
CA GLN A 156 0.56 5.27 -24.44
C GLN A 156 1.84 4.49 -24.77
N LYS A 157 2.67 4.22 -23.75
CA LYS A 157 3.89 3.42 -23.88
C LYS A 157 3.63 1.91 -23.98
N LYS A 158 2.36 1.46 -23.95
CA LYS A 158 1.94 0.05 -23.97
C LYS A 158 2.55 -0.77 -22.83
N LEU A 159 2.87 -0.11 -21.71
CA LEU A 159 3.47 -0.75 -20.54
C LEU A 159 2.47 -1.64 -19.79
N LEU A 160 1.17 -1.43 -20.04
CA LEU A 160 0.09 -2.17 -19.39
C LEU A 160 -0.41 -3.39 -20.19
N ASN A 161 0.11 -3.64 -21.40
CA ASN A 161 -0.43 -4.70 -22.29
C ASN A 161 -0.25 -6.13 -21.78
N ASN A 162 0.70 -6.36 -20.86
CA ASN A 162 0.93 -7.62 -20.16
C ASN A 162 0.93 -7.43 -18.64
N THR A 163 0.22 -6.42 -18.15
CA THR A 163 0.20 -6.06 -16.73
C THR A 163 -1.24 -6.02 -16.24
N ILE A 164 -1.51 -6.76 -15.16
CA ILE A 164 -2.63 -6.49 -14.27
C ILE A 164 -2.23 -5.37 -13.31
N LEU A 165 -2.98 -4.27 -13.35
CA LEU A 165 -2.78 -3.10 -12.51
C LEU A 165 -3.99 -2.96 -11.58
N ILE A 166 -3.73 -2.90 -10.28
CA ILE A 166 -4.73 -2.62 -9.25
C ILE A 166 -4.41 -1.27 -8.64
N PHE A 167 -5.40 -0.38 -8.62
CA PHE A 167 -5.36 0.90 -7.95
C PHE A 167 -6.47 0.93 -6.89
N CYS A 168 -6.10 1.02 -5.61
CA CYS A 168 -7.06 0.96 -4.52
C CYS A 168 -6.67 1.87 -3.34
N GLY A 169 -7.69 2.29 -2.60
CA GLY A 169 -7.59 2.95 -1.30
C GLY A 169 -8.19 2.05 -0.23
N ASP A 170 -7.57 1.99 0.95
CA ASP A 170 -8.01 1.09 2.03
C ASP A 170 -9.19 1.57 2.83
N HIS A 171 -9.29 2.88 2.97
CA HIS A 171 -10.35 3.57 3.65
C HIS A 171 -10.45 4.99 3.07
N GLY A 172 -11.62 5.59 3.14
CA GLY A 172 -11.72 7.03 2.91
C GLY A 172 -11.11 7.82 4.07
N HIS A 173 -11.16 9.14 3.98
CA HIS A 173 -10.45 9.99 4.93
C HIS A 173 -10.99 9.84 6.37
N ARG A 174 -10.08 9.51 7.30
CA ARG A 174 -10.41 9.23 8.71
C ARG A 174 -9.69 10.11 9.73
N GLN A 175 -9.02 11.16 9.27
CA GLN A 175 -8.29 12.06 10.16
C GLN A 175 -9.10 13.33 10.49
N HIS A 176 -8.56 14.08 11.44
CA HIS A 176 -9.03 15.40 11.86
C HIS A 176 -10.52 15.45 12.26
N ARG A 177 -11.07 16.67 12.25
CA ARG A 177 -12.44 16.97 12.69
C ARG A 177 -13.50 16.37 11.77
N LEU A 178 -13.16 16.03 10.52
CA LEU A 178 -14.10 15.44 9.58
C LEU A 178 -14.68 14.13 10.14
N ARG A 179 -13.85 13.28 10.76
CA ARG A 179 -14.27 12.02 11.38
C ARG A 179 -15.37 12.18 12.45
N LEU A 180 -15.46 13.34 13.10
CA LEU A 180 -16.47 13.61 14.12
C LEU A 180 -17.84 13.94 13.53
N THR A 181 -17.92 14.16 12.22
CA THR A 181 -19.18 14.44 11.51
C THR A 181 -19.85 13.15 11.04
N ARG A 182 -21.17 13.21 10.79
CA ARG A 182 -21.91 12.09 10.19
C ARG A 182 -21.32 11.69 8.84
N ILE A 183 -20.94 12.66 8.00
CA ILE A 183 -20.34 12.41 6.69
C ILE A 183 -18.99 11.70 6.84
N GLY A 184 -18.13 12.17 7.75
CA GLY A 184 -16.83 11.53 8.01
C GLY A 184 -16.94 10.09 8.51
N SER A 185 -18.03 9.73 9.21
CA SER A 185 -18.28 8.35 9.62
C SER A 185 -18.60 7.40 8.46
N PHE A 186 -19.20 7.92 7.39
CA PHE A 186 -19.38 7.18 6.13
C PHE A 186 -18.07 7.17 5.34
N GLU A 187 -17.43 8.34 5.19
CA GLU A 187 -16.18 8.51 4.45
C GLU A 187 -15.09 7.53 4.91
N ALA A 188 -14.88 7.40 6.23
CA ALA A 188 -13.89 6.49 6.79
C ALA A 188 -14.13 4.98 6.46
N LYS A 189 -15.29 4.64 5.88
CA LYS A 189 -15.69 3.28 5.49
C LYS A 189 -15.77 3.08 3.98
N LEU A 190 -15.31 4.05 3.18
CA LEU A 190 -15.33 3.99 1.71
C LEU A 190 -13.95 3.58 1.17
N PRO A 191 -13.64 2.27 1.05
CA PRO A 191 -12.50 1.85 0.24
C PRO A 191 -12.79 2.12 -1.24
N PHE A 192 -11.73 2.31 -2.01
CA PHE A 192 -11.80 2.38 -3.47
C PHE A 192 -11.04 1.19 -4.05
N PHE A 193 -11.54 0.59 -5.13
CA PHE A 193 -10.85 -0.48 -5.83
C PHE A 193 -11.11 -0.40 -7.32
N SER A 194 -10.04 -0.38 -8.11
CA SER A 194 -10.08 -0.48 -9.57
C SER A 194 -9.00 -1.45 -10.04
N MET A 195 -9.32 -2.24 -11.05
CA MET A 195 -8.40 -3.21 -11.65
C MET A 195 -8.46 -3.11 -13.17
N LEU A 196 -7.30 -2.94 -13.78
CA LEU A 196 -7.08 -3.12 -15.20
C LEU A 196 -6.46 -4.49 -15.43
N VAL A 197 -7.06 -5.27 -16.32
CA VAL A 197 -6.59 -6.61 -16.72
C VAL A 197 -6.27 -6.57 -18.22
N PRO A 198 -5.09 -7.08 -18.66
CA PRO A 198 -4.72 -7.08 -20.06
C PRO A 198 -5.59 -8.06 -20.86
N GLU A 199 -5.80 -7.76 -22.14
CA GLU A 199 -6.76 -8.51 -22.97
C GLU A 199 -6.34 -9.99 -23.16
N SER A 200 -5.03 -10.24 -23.28
CA SER A 200 -4.49 -11.60 -23.34
C SER A 200 -4.87 -12.43 -22.12
N PHE A 201 -4.79 -11.86 -20.92
CA PHE A 201 -5.18 -12.55 -19.69
C PHE A 201 -6.68 -12.83 -19.64
N LYS A 202 -7.52 -11.88 -20.09
CA LYS A 202 -8.98 -12.09 -20.13
C LYS A 202 -9.35 -13.25 -21.05
N GLN A 203 -8.68 -13.35 -22.21
CA GLN A 203 -8.90 -14.42 -23.18
C GLN A 203 -8.41 -15.78 -22.66
N GLN A 204 -7.26 -15.79 -21.97
CA GLN A 204 -6.67 -17.01 -21.43
C GLN A 204 -7.41 -17.53 -20.19
N PHE A 205 -7.97 -16.64 -19.36
CA PHE A 205 -8.61 -16.98 -18.08
C PHE A 205 -10.05 -16.44 -17.97
N PRO A 206 -10.97 -16.85 -18.86
CA PRO A 206 -12.34 -16.33 -18.88
C PRO A 206 -13.13 -16.61 -17.60
N GLN A 207 -12.85 -17.74 -16.93
CA GLN A 207 -13.49 -18.08 -15.66
C GLN A 207 -13.05 -17.15 -14.52
N VAL A 208 -11.77 -16.72 -14.51
CA VAL A 208 -11.29 -15.73 -13.53
C VAL A 208 -12.02 -14.41 -13.74
N MET A 209 -12.20 -13.97 -14.99
CA MET A 209 -12.95 -12.75 -15.30
C MET A 209 -14.42 -12.85 -14.91
N LYS A 210 -15.05 -14.02 -15.05
CA LYS A 210 -16.42 -14.25 -14.57
C LYS A 210 -16.51 -14.09 -13.05
N ASN A 211 -15.55 -14.65 -12.32
CA ASN A 211 -15.50 -14.54 -10.86
C ASN A 211 -15.26 -13.10 -10.41
N LEU A 212 -14.34 -12.37 -11.06
CA LEU A 212 -14.08 -10.96 -10.76
C LEU A 212 -15.33 -10.09 -10.96
N LYS A 213 -16.05 -10.27 -12.09
CA LYS A 213 -17.31 -9.56 -12.35
C LYS A 213 -18.41 -9.91 -11.35
N HIS A 214 -18.46 -11.14 -10.87
CA HIS A 214 -19.41 -11.53 -9.83
C HIS A 214 -19.08 -10.88 -8.47
N ASN A 215 -17.79 -10.80 -8.14
CA ASN A 215 -17.32 -10.19 -6.90
C ASN A 215 -17.48 -8.66 -6.88
N GLU A 216 -17.46 -8.00 -8.04
CA GLU A 216 -17.76 -6.57 -8.19
C GLU A 216 -19.10 -6.18 -7.54
N GLN A 217 -20.11 -7.06 -7.66
CA GLN A 217 -21.46 -6.81 -7.14
C GLN A 217 -21.63 -7.23 -5.68
N SER A 218 -20.68 -8.01 -5.14
CA SER A 218 -20.75 -8.60 -3.81
C SER A 218 -19.99 -7.78 -2.78
N MET A 219 -20.10 -6.44 -2.78
CA MET A 219 -19.45 -5.53 -1.81
C MET A 219 -19.99 -5.69 -0.36
N GLU A 220 -20.13 -6.91 0.11
CA GLU A 220 -20.18 -7.30 1.51
C GLU A 220 -18.80 -7.88 1.89
N ASN A 221 -18.03 -7.12 2.67
CA ASN A 221 -16.85 -7.56 3.43
C ASN A 221 -15.53 -7.85 2.68
N ILE A 222 -15.07 -6.96 1.80
CA ILE A 222 -13.63 -6.87 1.54
C ILE A 222 -13.03 -5.89 2.57
N TYR A 223 -12.54 -6.44 3.67
CA TYR A 223 -11.55 -5.78 4.54
C TYR A 223 -10.23 -5.61 3.76
N CYS A 224 -10.19 -4.71 2.76
CA CYS A 224 -8.95 -4.26 2.15
C CYS A 224 -8.31 -3.21 3.08
N GLN A 225 -7.83 -3.63 4.25
CA GLN A 225 -7.02 -2.75 5.09
C GLN A 225 -5.60 -2.71 4.53
N ARG A 226 -5.30 -1.68 3.73
CA ARG A 226 -4.01 -0.96 3.50
C ARG A 226 -3.93 -0.48 2.06
N GLU A 227 -3.77 0.84 1.83
CA GLU A 227 -3.62 1.41 0.48
C GLU A 227 -2.49 0.64 -0.23
N CYS A 228 -2.77 0.00 -1.36
CA CYS A 228 -1.78 -0.82 -2.07
C CYS A 228 -2.06 -0.72 -3.57
N PHE A 229 -1.14 -0.13 -4.32
CA PHE A 229 -1.05 -0.43 -5.74
C PHE A 229 -0.56 -1.86 -5.83
N ILE A 230 -1.31 -2.76 -6.47
CA ILE A 230 -0.82 -4.12 -6.73
C ILE A 230 -0.58 -4.21 -8.23
N TYR A 231 0.68 -4.43 -8.60
CA TYR A 231 1.12 -4.63 -9.96
C TYR A 231 1.47 -6.10 -10.14
N HIS A 232 0.91 -6.75 -11.17
CA HIS A 232 1.25 -8.12 -11.55
C HIS A 232 1.45 -8.20 -13.07
N LYS A 233 2.69 -8.41 -13.50
CA LYS A 233 3.01 -8.69 -14.91
C LYS A 233 2.87 -10.18 -15.18
N VAL A 234 2.10 -10.53 -16.20
CA VAL A 234 1.89 -11.91 -16.69
C VAL A 234 2.89 -12.22 -17.78
#